data_AF-A0A7J8JDK3-F1
#
_entry.id   AF-A0A7J8JDK3-F1
#
_cell.length_a   1.000
_cell.length_b   1.000
_cell.length_c   1.000
_cell.angle_alpha   90.00
_cell.angle_beta   90.00
_cell.angle_gamma   90.00
#
_symmetry.space_group_name_H-M   'P 1'
#
loop_
_entity.id
_entity.type
_entity.pdbx_description
1 polymer ?
#
loop_
_entity_poly.entity_id
_entity_poly.type
_entity_poly.pdbx_seq_one_letter_code
_entity_poly.pdbx_strand_id
1 'polypeptide(L)'
;MRFLRRRHMPLRLAVVGSAFVLFLFILQRDVSSREQATEKPWLKSLVSQKDHVLDLMLGAVNNLKDSIPKLQIRAPEPQGTLVSTKKSCLPGFYAPSELKPFWERPPQNPNSPGADGKAFQKNEWTALETQEKEEGYKKHCFNAFASDRISLQRALGPDTRPPE
;
A
#
# COMPACT_ATOMS: atom_id res chain seq x y z
N MET A 1 19.98 46.04 -71.52
CA MET A 1 20.11 45.90 -70.05
C MET A 1 18.84 45.29 -69.46
N ARG A 2 18.78 43.99 -69.14
CA ARG A 2 17.57 43.32 -68.59
C ARG A 2 17.91 42.20 -67.58
N PHE A 3 18.73 42.47 -66.55
CA PHE A 3 19.08 41.44 -65.55
C PHE A 3 18.92 41.82 -64.07
N LEU A 4 18.44 43.02 -63.72
CA LEU A 4 18.36 43.46 -62.31
C LEU A 4 16.97 43.36 -61.65
N ARG A 5 15.89 43.05 -62.38
CA ARG A 5 14.51 43.02 -61.82
C ARG A 5 14.10 41.69 -61.16
N ARG A 6 14.91 40.63 -61.26
CA ARG A 6 14.56 39.27 -60.77
C ARG A 6 15.10 38.90 -59.38
N ARG A 7 16.01 39.68 -58.79
CA ARG A 7 16.68 39.33 -57.52
C ARG A 7 15.94 39.70 -56.23
N HIS A 8 14.96 40.61 -56.26
CA HIS A 8 14.24 41.05 -55.05
C HIS A 8 12.95 40.27 -54.75
N MET A 9 12.47 39.44 -55.67
CA MET A 9 11.29 38.58 -55.45
C MET A 9 11.46 37.56 -54.31
N PRO A 10 12.56 36.77 -54.24
CA PRO A 10 12.72 35.80 -53.15
C PRO A 10 12.86 36.49 -51.78
N LEU A 11 13.51 37.66 -51.73
CA LEU A 11 13.65 38.44 -50.51
C LEU A 11 12.30 38.97 -49.99
N ARG A 12 11.43 39.46 -50.90
CA ARG A 12 10.09 39.91 -50.53
C ARG A 12 9.20 38.75 -50.06
N LEU A 13 9.29 37.59 -50.70
CA LEU A 13 8.60 36.37 -50.28
C LEU A 13 9.07 35.90 -48.89
N ALA A 14 10.38 35.96 -48.62
CA ALA A 14 10.93 35.61 -47.32
C ALA A 14 10.45 36.57 -46.20
N VAL A 15 10.38 37.87 -46.48
CA VAL A 15 9.87 38.87 -45.51
C VAL A 15 8.39 38.65 -45.23
N VAL A 16 7.56 38.41 -46.26
CA VAL A 16 6.13 38.13 -46.08
C VAL A 16 5.91 36.82 -45.34
N GLY A 17 6.68 35.77 -45.67
CA GLY A 17 6.62 34.49 -44.97
C GLY A 17 7.02 34.61 -43.50
N SER A 18 8.09 35.35 -43.21
CA SER A 18 8.54 35.62 -41.83
C SER A 18 7.49 36.39 -41.02
N ALA A 19 6.89 37.43 -41.61
CA ALA A 19 5.82 38.19 -40.97
C ALA A 19 4.58 37.31 -40.69
N PHE A 20 4.23 36.42 -41.61
CA PHE A 20 3.13 35.47 -41.44
C PHE A 20 3.40 34.46 -40.31
N VAL A 21 4.61 33.91 -40.22
CA VAL A 21 5.00 33.00 -39.14
C VAL A 21 4.99 33.72 -37.78
N LEU A 22 5.49 34.96 -37.71
CA LEU A 22 5.41 35.79 -36.51
C LEU A 22 3.97 36.07 -36.08
N PHE A 23 3.09 36.35 -37.03
CA PHE A 23 1.67 36.57 -36.77
C PHE A 23 0.99 35.30 -36.22
N LEU A 24 1.27 34.13 -36.81
CA LEU A 24 0.78 32.85 -36.31
C LEU A 24 1.32 32.55 -34.90
N PHE A 25 2.58 32.90 -34.62
CA PHE A 25 3.18 32.71 -33.31
C PHE A 25 2.53 33.59 -32.24
N ILE A 26 2.19 34.84 -32.57
CA ILE A 26 1.46 35.75 -31.66
C ILE A 26 0.05 35.20 -31.38
N LEU A 27 -0.67 34.75 -32.41
CA LEU A 27 -2.00 34.15 -32.25
C LEU A 27 -1.98 32.88 -31.39
N GLN A 28 -0.99 31.99 -31.60
CA GLN A 28 -0.83 30.78 -30.78
C GLN A 28 -0.47 31.12 -29.33
N ARG A 29 0.39 32.12 -29.11
CA ARG A 29 0.77 32.57 -27.77
C ARG A 29 -0.41 33.16 -27.00
N ASP A 30 -1.27 33.93 -27.65
CA ASP A 30 -2.48 34.48 -27.02
C ASP A 30 -3.49 33.39 -26.65
N VAL A 31 -3.66 32.36 -27.50
CA VAL A 31 -4.51 31.20 -27.19
C VAL A 31 -3.93 30.35 -26.05
N SER A 32 -2.63 30.03 -26.06
CA SER A 32 -1.99 29.28 -24.97
C SER A 32 -1.97 30.04 -23.65
N SER A 33 -1.79 31.37 -23.66
CA SER A 33 -1.86 32.15 -22.40
C SER A 33 -3.28 32.16 -21.81
N ARG A 34 -4.31 32.09 -22.66
CA ARG A 34 -5.71 32.02 -22.24
C ARG A 34 -6.07 30.63 -21.68
N GLU A 35 -5.49 29.56 -22.21
CA GLU A 35 -5.60 28.20 -21.65
C GLU A 35 -4.86 28.03 -20.31
N GLN A 36 -3.74 28.74 -20.11
CA GLN A 36 -3.00 28.70 -18.84
C GLN A 36 -3.59 29.59 -17.74
N ALA A 37 -4.24 30.71 -18.10
CA ALA A 37 -4.98 31.55 -17.16
C ALA A 37 -6.33 30.94 -16.72
N THR A 38 -6.85 29.96 -17.47
CA THR A 38 -8.03 29.16 -17.10
C THR A 38 -7.60 27.88 -16.38
N GLU A 39 -6.97 28.06 -15.23
CA GLU A 39 -6.75 26.98 -14.27
C GLU A 39 -8.11 26.32 -13.97
N LYS A 40 -8.30 25.10 -14.49
CA LYS A 40 -9.61 24.46 -14.71
C LYS A 40 -10.50 24.52 -13.44
N PRO A 41 -11.65 25.23 -13.47
CA PRO A 41 -12.51 25.44 -12.30
C PRO A 41 -12.97 24.15 -11.60
N TRP A 42 -13.10 23.04 -12.34
CA TRP A 42 -13.50 21.74 -11.80
C TRP A 42 -12.40 21.05 -10.97
N LEU A 43 -11.11 21.39 -11.17
CA LEU A 43 -10.03 20.88 -10.32
C LEU A 43 -10.09 21.53 -8.94
N LYS A 44 -10.38 22.83 -8.88
CA LYS A 44 -10.55 23.55 -7.60
C LYS A 44 -11.74 23.02 -6.81
N SER A 45 -12.85 22.70 -7.47
CA SER A 45 -14.01 22.11 -6.81
C SER A 45 -13.74 20.70 -6.26
N LEU A 46 -12.94 19.88 -6.95
CA LEU A 46 -12.57 18.55 -6.46
C LEU A 46 -11.62 18.58 -5.25
N VAL A 47 -10.67 19.52 -5.24
CA VAL A 47 -9.76 19.70 -4.09
C VAL A 47 -10.55 20.20 -2.88
N SER A 48 -11.39 21.23 -3.07
CA SER A 48 -12.24 21.77 -2.00
C SER A 48 -13.22 20.73 -1.43
N GLN A 49 -13.82 19.88 -2.28
CA GLN A 49 -14.73 18.82 -1.83
C GLN A 49 -13.99 17.72 -1.06
N LYS A 50 -12.74 17.40 -1.43
CA LYS A 50 -11.90 16.47 -0.67
C LYS A 50 -11.54 17.00 0.70
N ASP A 51 -11.13 18.27 0.78
CA ASP A 51 -10.77 18.91 2.04
C ASP A 51 -11.96 18.93 3.01
N HIS A 52 -13.16 19.20 2.51
CA HIS A 52 -14.38 19.17 3.31
C HIS A 52 -14.72 17.77 3.84
N VAL A 53 -14.55 16.72 3.02
CA VAL A 53 -14.76 15.33 3.46
C VAL A 53 -13.72 14.91 4.49
N LEU A 54 -12.46 15.32 4.31
CA LEU A 54 -11.39 15.06 5.27
C LEU A 54 -11.66 15.76 6.60
N ASP A 55 -12.11 17.02 6.58
CA ASP A 55 -12.46 17.77 7.78
C ASP A 55 -13.67 17.17 8.52
N LEU A 56 -14.69 16.74 7.78
CA LEU A 56 -15.84 16.01 8.34
C LEU A 56 -15.41 14.69 8.99
N MET A 57 -14.52 13.92 8.34
CA MET A 57 -13.98 12.67 8.90
C MET A 57 -13.12 12.94 10.13
N LEU A 58 -12.25 13.94 10.12
CA LEU A 58 -11.43 14.36 11.26
C LEU A 58 -12.30 14.82 12.43
N GLY A 59 -13.34 15.59 12.17
CA GLY A 59 -14.34 15.99 13.17
C GLY A 59 -15.10 14.80 13.77
N ALA A 60 -15.49 13.83 12.94
CA ALA A 60 -16.15 12.61 13.40
C ALA A 60 -15.21 11.72 14.24
N VAL A 61 -13.94 11.59 13.83
CA VAL A 61 -12.92 10.82 14.56
C VAL A 61 -12.60 11.47 15.92
N ASN A 62 -12.58 12.80 16.00
CA ASN A 62 -12.41 13.50 17.28
C ASN A 62 -13.53 13.19 18.28
N ASN A 63 -14.78 13.01 17.82
CA ASN A 63 -15.91 12.59 18.66
C ASN A 63 -15.87 11.10 19.02
N LEU A 64 -15.17 10.27 18.24
CA LEU A 64 -15.00 8.84 18.50
C LEU A 64 -13.78 8.52 19.36
N LYS A 65 -12.86 9.46 19.55
CA LYS A 65 -11.59 9.26 20.28
C LYS A 65 -11.79 8.72 21.70
N ASP A 66 -12.82 9.19 22.40
CA ASP A 66 -13.15 8.72 23.76
C ASP A 66 -13.92 7.39 23.77
N SER A 67 -14.46 7.00 22.61
CA SER A 67 -15.23 5.76 22.38
C SER A 67 -14.39 4.62 21.81
N ILE A 68 -13.14 4.88 21.40
CA ILE A 68 -12.23 3.84 20.89
C ILE A 68 -11.78 2.97 22.08
N PRO A 69 -12.13 1.67 22.11
CA PRO A 69 -11.62 0.79 23.14
C PRO A 69 -10.10 0.74 23.01
N LYS A 70 -9.37 0.90 24.12
CA LYS A 70 -7.92 0.67 24.17
C LYS A 70 -7.67 -0.83 23.98
N LEU A 71 -7.63 -1.27 22.72
CA LEU A 71 -7.37 -2.67 22.33
C LEU A 71 -5.90 -3.08 22.51
N GLN A 72 -5.04 -2.13 22.90
CA GLN A 72 -3.66 -2.46 23.27
C GLN A 72 -3.65 -3.14 24.63
N ILE A 73 -3.31 -4.42 24.63
CA ILE A 73 -2.95 -5.17 25.83
C ILE A 73 -1.75 -4.47 26.45
N ARG A 74 -1.97 -3.75 27.56
CA ARG A 74 -0.89 -3.11 28.33
C ARG A 74 0.02 -4.21 28.89
N ALA A 75 1.31 -3.93 28.99
CA ALA A 75 2.21 -4.83 29.70
C ALA A 75 1.63 -5.12 31.10
N PRO A 76 1.61 -6.39 31.54
CA PRO A 76 1.12 -6.72 32.87
C PRO A 76 1.90 -5.90 33.90
N GLU A 77 1.17 -5.18 34.75
CA GLU A 77 1.78 -4.46 35.85
C GLU A 77 2.46 -5.47 36.77
N PRO A 78 3.72 -5.25 37.22
CA PRO A 78 4.38 -6.17 38.12
C PRO A 78 3.57 -6.26 39.42
N GLN A 79 2.77 -7.31 39.55
CA GLN A 79 2.10 -7.66 40.79
C GLN A 79 3.21 -7.78 41.84
N GLY A 80 3.14 -6.94 42.88
CA GLY A 80 4.11 -6.92 43.97
C GLY A 80 4.43 -8.34 44.39
N THR A 81 5.72 -8.66 44.40
CA THR A 81 6.27 -10.00 44.53
C THR A 81 5.65 -10.71 45.73
N LEU A 82 4.60 -11.50 45.53
CA LEU A 82 4.26 -12.55 46.47
C LEU A 82 5.42 -13.52 46.39
N VAL A 83 6.34 -13.39 47.34
CA VAL A 83 7.45 -14.30 47.56
C VAL A 83 6.83 -15.66 47.85
N SER A 84 6.59 -16.40 46.78
CA SER A 84 6.26 -17.80 46.82
C SER A 84 7.42 -18.48 47.53
N THR A 85 7.18 -18.88 48.78
CA THR A 85 8.15 -19.46 49.72
C THR A 85 8.63 -20.87 49.30
N LYS A 86 8.39 -21.27 48.04
CA LYS A 86 8.80 -22.55 47.44
C LYS A 86 9.26 -22.39 46.00
N LYS A 87 10.13 -21.41 45.72
CA LYS A 87 10.84 -21.34 44.44
C LYS A 87 12.29 -21.75 44.67
N SER A 88 12.63 -22.96 44.24
CA SER A 88 14.02 -23.37 44.07
C SER A 88 14.62 -22.47 42.99
N CYS A 89 15.26 -21.39 43.40
CA CYS A 89 16.02 -20.53 42.49
C CYS A 89 17.31 -21.27 42.10
N LEU A 90 17.22 -22.09 41.06
CA LEU A 90 18.39 -22.76 40.51
C LEU A 90 19.30 -21.71 39.85
N PRO A 91 20.62 -21.77 40.08
CA PRO A 91 21.56 -20.86 39.42
C PRO A 91 21.78 -21.25 37.95
N GLY A 92 22.18 -20.29 37.11
CA GLY A 92 22.59 -20.53 35.73
C GLY A 92 21.52 -20.23 34.68
N PHE A 93 21.73 -20.76 33.46
CA PHE A 93 20.83 -20.60 32.32
C PHE A 93 20.31 -21.97 31.88
N TYR A 94 19.11 -21.98 31.30
CA TYR A 94 18.53 -23.19 30.73
C TYR A 94 19.34 -23.70 29.55
N ALA A 95 19.59 -25.00 29.52
CA ALA A 95 20.16 -25.69 28.38
C ALA A 95 19.10 -25.87 27.26
N PRO A 96 19.51 -25.97 25.98
CA PRO A 96 18.57 -26.22 24.89
C PRO A 96 17.74 -27.50 25.05
N SER A 97 18.27 -28.51 25.74
CA SER A 97 17.54 -29.75 26.07
C SER A 97 16.40 -29.54 27.05
N GLU A 98 16.51 -28.55 27.93
CA GLU A 98 15.48 -28.19 28.91
C GLU A 98 14.38 -27.32 28.29
N LEU A 99 14.72 -26.58 27.23
CA LEU A 99 13.80 -25.72 26.48
C LEU A 99 13.20 -26.40 25.23
N LYS A 100 13.24 -27.73 25.15
CA LYS A 100 12.61 -28.45 24.04
C LYS A 100 11.10 -28.21 24.04
N PRO A 101 10.47 -28.11 22.85
CA PRO A 101 9.03 -28.01 22.77
C PRO A 101 8.37 -29.25 23.36
N PHE A 102 7.14 -29.10 23.85
CA PHE A 102 6.36 -30.23 24.37
C PHE A 102 6.07 -31.29 23.31
N TRP A 103 5.88 -30.87 22.05
CA TRP A 103 5.71 -31.74 20.91
C TRP A 103 6.66 -31.38 19.79
N GLU A 104 7.28 -32.41 19.20
CA GLU A 104 8.11 -32.26 18.01
C GLU A 104 7.23 -32.08 16.78
N ARG A 105 7.59 -31.12 15.92
CA ARG A 105 6.87 -30.86 14.68
C ARG A 105 7.17 -31.98 13.67
N PRO A 106 6.15 -32.55 13.01
CA PRO A 106 6.38 -33.56 11.98
C PRO A 106 7.00 -32.94 10.72
N PRO A 107 7.68 -33.76 9.89
CA PRO A 107 8.28 -33.31 8.63
C PRO A 107 7.26 -32.58 7.74
N GLN A 108 7.64 -31.41 7.24
CA GLN A 108 6.79 -30.60 6.36
C GLN A 108 7.24 -30.72 4.90
N ASN A 109 6.30 -30.65 3.96
CA ASN A 109 6.59 -30.54 2.54
C ASN A 109 6.84 -29.06 2.18
N PRO A 110 8.02 -28.67 1.67
CA PRO A 110 8.33 -27.28 1.34
C PRO A 110 7.50 -26.71 0.18
N ASN A 111 6.88 -27.57 -0.62
CA ASN A 111 5.99 -27.18 -1.73
C ASN A 111 4.52 -27.16 -1.34
N SER A 112 4.20 -27.44 -0.07
CA SER A 112 2.81 -27.41 0.39
C SER A 112 2.26 -25.97 0.47
N PRO A 113 0.93 -25.81 0.35
CA PRO A 113 0.27 -24.52 0.55
C PRO A 113 0.70 -23.81 1.84
N GLY A 114 1.27 -22.61 1.71
CA GLY A 114 1.68 -21.81 2.86
C GLY A 114 2.86 -22.34 3.67
N ALA A 115 3.65 -23.28 3.11
CA ALA A 115 4.89 -23.76 3.71
C ALA A 115 5.86 -22.61 3.96
N ASP A 116 6.60 -22.68 5.07
CA ASP A 116 7.56 -21.66 5.51
C ASP A 116 6.97 -20.24 5.63
N GLY A 117 5.66 -20.13 5.85
CA GLY A 117 4.97 -18.84 5.90
C GLY A 117 4.81 -18.12 4.55
N LYS A 118 5.08 -18.80 3.43
CA LYS A 118 4.90 -18.23 2.09
C LYS A 118 3.43 -17.94 1.81
N ALA A 119 3.16 -17.02 0.88
CA ALA A 119 1.81 -16.68 0.47
C ALA A 119 1.11 -17.89 -0.19
N PHE A 120 -0.16 -18.12 0.15
CA PHE A 120 -1.01 -19.05 -0.57
C PHE A 120 -1.46 -18.39 -1.89
N GLN A 121 -0.85 -18.79 -3.00
CA GLN A 121 -1.18 -18.28 -4.32
C GLN A 121 -1.87 -19.37 -5.13
N LYS A 122 -3.05 -19.04 -5.64
CA LYS A 122 -3.82 -19.88 -6.55
C LYS A 122 -4.29 -19.01 -7.71
N ASN A 123 -3.85 -19.36 -8.91
CA ASN A 123 -4.08 -18.56 -10.12
C ASN A 123 -5.45 -18.86 -10.75
N GLU A 124 -5.84 -20.13 -10.73
CA GLU A 124 -7.08 -20.59 -11.36
C GLU A 124 -8.10 -20.94 -10.28
N TRP A 125 -9.30 -20.39 -10.39
CA TRP A 125 -10.38 -20.60 -9.44
C TRP A 125 -11.58 -21.22 -10.14
N THR A 126 -12.10 -22.30 -9.56
CA THR A 126 -13.40 -22.82 -9.99
C THR A 126 -14.53 -21.98 -9.39
N ALA A 127 -15.72 -22.04 -9.99
CA ALA A 127 -16.89 -21.31 -9.49
C ALA A 127 -17.25 -21.69 -8.05
N LEU A 128 -17.19 -23.00 -7.74
CA LEU A 128 -17.49 -23.52 -6.40
C LEU A 128 -16.46 -23.06 -5.35
N GLU A 129 -15.18 -23.07 -5.70
CA GLU A 129 -14.13 -22.58 -4.80
C GLU A 129 -14.19 -21.07 -4.58
N THR A 130 -14.58 -20.32 -5.61
CA THR A 130 -14.79 -18.87 -5.47
C THR A 130 -15.93 -18.60 -4.50
N GLN A 131 -17.04 -19.33 -4.63
CA GLN A 131 -18.16 -19.24 -3.69
C GLN A 131 -17.73 -19.58 -2.26
N GLU A 132 -17.03 -20.71 -2.03
CA GLU A 132 -16.52 -21.12 -0.72
C GLU A 132 -15.63 -20.04 -0.10
N LYS A 133 -14.75 -19.44 -0.91
CA LYS A 133 -13.86 -18.34 -0.48
C LYS A 133 -14.65 -17.10 -0.06
N GLU A 134 -15.63 -16.66 -0.87
CA GLU A 134 -16.47 -15.50 -0.53
C GLU A 134 -17.35 -15.73 0.71
N GLU A 135 -17.92 -16.93 0.85
CA GLU A 135 -18.67 -17.34 2.05
C GLU A 135 -17.77 -17.36 3.30
N GLY A 136 -16.55 -17.86 3.15
CA GLY A 136 -15.53 -17.85 4.20
C GLY A 136 -15.18 -16.44 4.66
N TYR A 137 -14.97 -15.50 3.73
CA TYR A 137 -14.76 -14.09 4.06
C TYR A 137 -15.97 -13.47 4.77
N LYS A 138 -17.18 -13.75 4.30
CA LYS A 138 -18.41 -13.23 4.93
C LYS A 138 -18.57 -13.73 6.37
N LYS A 139 -18.21 -14.98 6.65
CA LYS A 139 -18.37 -15.61 7.96
C LYS A 139 -17.25 -15.25 8.94
N HIS A 140 -16.01 -15.23 8.46
CA HIS A 140 -14.81 -15.17 9.32
C HIS A 140 -14.03 -13.86 9.19
N CYS A 141 -14.37 -13.00 8.23
CA CYS A 141 -13.65 -11.75 7.92
C CYS A 141 -12.18 -11.95 7.50
N PHE A 142 -11.79 -13.18 7.11
CA PHE A 142 -10.50 -13.50 6.51
C PHE A 142 -10.64 -14.68 5.53
N ASN A 143 -9.56 -15.00 4.80
CA ASN A 143 -9.55 -16.08 3.81
C ASN A 143 -9.54 -17.48 4.48
N ALA A 144 -10.70 -17.92 4.97
CA ALA A 144 -10.84 -19.25 5.57
C ALA A 144 -10.50 -20.37 4.58
N PHE A 145 -10.88 -20.22 3.31
CA PHE A 145 -10.53 -21.15 2.23
C PHE A 145 -9.02 -21.45 2.15
N ALA A 146 -8.19 -20.41 2.28
CA ALA A 146 -6.74 -20.57 2.31
C ALA A 146 -6.28 -21.23 3.61
N SER A 147 -6.84 -20.80 4.76
CA SER A 147 -6.52 -21.37 6.07
C SER A 147 -6.76 -22.88 6.12
N ASP A 148 -7.87 -23.35 5.57
CA ASP A 148 -8.27 -24.76 5.59
C ASP A 148 -7.36 -25.65 4.73
N ARG A 149 -6.66 -25.05 3.76
CA ARG A 149 -5.74 -25.75 2.85
C ARG A 149 -4.28 -25.69 3.32
N ILE A 150 -3.98 -24.87 4.32
CA ILE A 150 -2.64 -24.74 4.91
C ILE A 150 -2.50 -25.75 6.07
N SER A 151 -1.33 -26.38 6.16
CA SER A 151 -1.02 -27.33 7.25
C SER A 151 -1.14 -26.66 8.62
N LEU A 152 -1.84 -27.33 9.55
CA LEU A 152 -1.95 -26.92 10.96
C LEU A 152 -0.58 -26.89 11.67
N GLN A 153 0.39 -27.65 11.15
CA GLN A 153 1.73 -27.83 11.75
C GLN A 153 2.81 -27.15 10.90
N ARG A 154 2.46 -26.20 10.04
CA ARG A 154 3.42 -25.55 9.13
C ARG A 154 4.62 -24.95 9.90
N ALA A 155 5.78 -25.02 9.26
CA ALA A 155 6.93 -24.23 9.69
C ALA A 155 6.81 -22.78 9.20
N LEU A 156 7.59 -21.89 9.81
CA LEU A 156 7.70 -20.47 9.44
C LEU A 156 9.04 -20.16 8.74
N GLY A 157 9.73 -21.19 8.25
CA GLY A 157 11.06 -21.04 7.65
C GLY A 157 12.18 -20.85 8.68
N PRO A 158 13.31 -20.28 8.27
CA PRO A 158 14.44 -20.00 9.15
C PRO A 158 14.11 -18.88 10.16
N ASP A 159 14.80 -18.88 11.29
CA ASP A 159 14.68 -17.80 12.27
C ASP A 159 15.30 -16.51 11.71
N THR A 160 14.47 -15.48 11.55
CA THR A 160 14.84 -14.17 11.00
C THR A 160 14.87 -13.07 12.06
N ARG A 161 14.80 -13.43 13.34
CA ARG A 161 14.96 -12.48 14.44
C ARG A 161 16.39 -11.91 14.47
N PRO A 162 16.58 -10.72 15.08
CA PRO A 162 17.91 -10.24 15.43
C PRO A 162 18.69 -11.28 16.25
N PRO A 163 20.02 -11.32 16.13
CA PRO A 163 20.86 -12.37 16.74
C PRO A 163 21.03 -12.28 18.27
N GLU A 164 20.62 -11.19 18.92
CA GLU A 164 20.73 -10.93 20.37
C GLU A 164 19.56 -11.43 21.22
#